data_AF-A0A7C1FR82-F1
#
_entry.id   AF-A0A7C1FR82-F1
#
_cell.length_a   1.000
_cell.length_b   1.000
_cell.length_c   1.000
_cell.angle_alpha   90.00
_cell.angle_beta   90.00
_cell.angle_gamma   90.00
#
_symmetry.space_group_name_H-M   'P 1'
#
loop_
_entity.id
_entity.type
_entity.pdbx_description
1 polymer ?
#
loop_
_entity_poly.entity_id
_entity_poly.type
_entity_poly.pdbx_seq_one_letter_code
_entity_poly.pdbx_strand_id
1 'polypeptide(L)' 'MRQLMEWSTSYRRDLIDGVKVFTDDDCSILVTPSPGSSEFMIVAEADAEDRATGLVEMMAGLVEQWRKDK' A
#
# COMPACT_ATOMS: atom_id res chain seq x y z
N MET A 1 -5.41 -2.21 7.99
CA MET A 1 -5.14 -3.58 7.50
C MET A 1 -6.33 -4.27 6.85
N ARG A 2 -7.51 -4.45 7.48
CA ARG A 2 -8.65 -5.15 6.83
C ARG A 2 -9.00 -4.63 5.43
N GLN A 3 -9.25 -3.32 5.29
CA GLN A 3 -9.61 -2.72 4.00
C GLN A 3 -8.51 -2.87 2.94
N LEU A 4 -7.23 -2.86 3.33
CA LEU A 4 -6.11 -3.11 2.42
C LEU A 4 -6.11 -4.57 1.90
N MET A 5 -6.42 -5.53 2.76
CA MET A 5 -6.60 -6.92 2.37
C MET A 5 -7.85 -7.10 1.50
N GLU A 6 -8.92 -6.35 1.69
CA GLU A 6 -10.09 -6.43 0.81
C GLU A 6 -9.76 -5.84 -0.57
N TRP A 7 -9.19 -4.63 -0.60
CA TRP A 7 -8.80 -3.92 -1.81
C TRP A 7 -7.81 -4.71 -2.69
N SER A 8 -6.84 -5.38 -2.06
CA SER A 8 -5.79 -6.11 -2.79
C SER A 8 -6.20 -7.50 -3.31
N THR A 9 -7.46 -7.91 -3.15
CA THR A 9 -7.89 -9.29 -3.47
C THR A 9 -7.77 -9.64 -4.95
N SER A 10 -7.92 -8.65 -5.84
CA SER A 10 -7.78 -8.83 -7.29
C SER A 10 -6.33 -8.77 -7.79
N TYR A 11 -5.36 -8.49 -6.91
CA TYR A 11 -3.95 -8.35 -7.27
C TYR A 11 -3.15 -9.56 -6.80
N ARG A 12 -2.00 -9.79 -7.43
CA ARG A 12 -0.98 -10.63 -6.81
C ARG A 12 -0.48 -9.91 -5.55
N ARG A 13 -0.43 -10.62 -4.43
CA ARG A 13 0.00 -10.07 -3.14
C ARG A 13 0.71 -11.08 -2.27
N ASP A 14 1.60 -10.57 -1.43
CA ASP A 14 2.18 -11.30 -0.32
C ASP A 14 1.68 -10.71 1.00
N LEU A 15 1.17 -11.59 1.86
CA LEU A 15 0.73 -11.24 3.21
C LEU A 15 1.89 -11.54 4.17
N ILE A 16 2.57 -10.48 4.61
CA ILE A 16 3.72 -10.53 5.52
C ILE A 16 3.37 -9.75 6.80
N ASP A 17 4.34 -9.11 7.47
CA ASP A 17 4.09 -8.09 8.51
C ASP A 17 3.52 -6.79 7.88
N GLY A 18 2.48 -6.93 7.06
CA GLY A 18 1.97 -5.95 6.12
C GLY A 18 1.30 -6.61 4.92
N VAL A 19 1.05 -5.83 3.88
CA VAL A 19 0.61 -6.34 2.58
C VAL A 19 1.54 -5.77 1.51
N LYS A 20 2.26 -6.63 0.80
CA LYS A 20 2.94 -6.27 -0.45
C LYS A 20 2.03 -6.62 -1.61
N VAL A 21 1.70 -5.64 -2.43
CA VAL A 21 0.86 -5.78 -3.62
C VAL A 21 1.72 -5.57 -4.84
N PHE A 22 1.67 -6.49 -5.78
CA PHE A 22 2.31 -6.36 -7.09
C PHE A 22 1.27 -5.82 -8.06
N THR A 23 1.54 -4.66 -8.63
CA THR A 23 0.71 -4.03 -9.65
C THR A 23 1.27 -4.33 -11.04
N ASP A 24 0.68 -3.75 -12.09
CA ASP A 24 1.18 -3.91 -13.46
C ASP A 24 2.62 -3.34 -13.62
N ASP A 25 3.33 -3.80 -14.66
CA ASP A 25 4.67 -3.34 -15.08
C ASP A 25 5.76 -3.31 -13.99
N ASP A 26 6.01 -4.45 -13.35
CA ASP A 26 7.10 -4.62 -12.35
C ASP A 26 7.04 -3.65 -11.16
N CYS A 27 5.87 -3.05 -10.91
CA CYS A 27 5.66 -2.15 -9.80
C CYS A 27 5.13 -2.90 -8.57
N SER A 28 5.45 -2.40 -7.38
CA SER A 28 4.89 -2.95 -6.14
C SER A 28 4.66 -1.89 -5.07
N ILE A 29 3.74 -2.17 -4.16
CA ILE A 29 3.42 -1.33 -3.00
C ILE A 29 3.46 -2.21 -1.75
N LEU A 30 4.28 -1.85 -0.78
CA LEU A 30 4.28 -2.43 0.55
C LEU A 30 3.64 -1.46 1.54
N VAL A 31 2.65 -1.94 2.29
CA VAL A 31 2.08 -1.21 3.42
C VAL A 31 2.25 -2.03 4.69
N THR A 32 2.95 -1.48 5.67
CA THR A 32 3.16 -2.10 6.98
C THR A 32 2.71 -1.16 8.09
N PRO A 33 2.22 -1.67 9.23
CA PRO A 33 2.12 -0.85 10.43
C PRO A 33 3.52 -0.45 10.90
N SER A 34 3.67 0.80 11.36
CA SER A 34 4.92 1.24 11.97
C SER A 34 5.02 0.72 13.42
N PRO A 35 6.12 0.06 13.82
CA PRO A 35 6.28 -0.42 15.19
C PRO A 35 6.26 0.74 16.20
N GLY A 36 5.34 0.68 17.17
CA GLY A 36 5.26 1.67 18.25
C GLY A 36 4.55 2.97 17.89
N SER A 37 3.96 3.10 16.70
CA SER A 37 3.06 4.20 16.35
C SER A 37 1.74 3.72 15.75
N SER A 38 0.77 4.62 15.62
CA SER A 38 -0.52 4.35 14.96
C SER A 38 -0.47 4.63 13.44
N GLU A 39 0.73 4.74 12.88
CA GLU A 39 0.96 5.09 11.49
C GLU A 39 1.17 3.85 10.62
N PHE A 40 0.94 4.01 9.32
CA PHE A 40 1.31 3.03 8.31
C PHE A 40 2.51 3.56 7.53
N MET A 41 3.51 2.71 7.32
CA MET A 41 4.58 2.95 6.37
C MET A 41 4.12 2.45 5.00
N ILE A 42 4.33 3.28 3.98
CA ILE A 42 4.01 2.96 2.58
C ILE A 42 5.31 3.08 1.78
N VAL A 43 5.67 2.02 1.07
CA VAL A 43 6.84 1.98 0.18
C VAL A 43 6.36 1.52 -1.18
N ALA A 44 6.71 2.26 -2.24
CA ALA A 44 6.45 1.83 -3.61
C ALA A 44 7.76 1.63 -4.39
N GLU A 45 7.76 0.61 -5.24
CA GLU A 45 8.85 0.29 -6.16
C GLU A 45 8.29 0.41 -7.58
N ALA A 46 9.01 1.12 -8.46
CA ALA A 46 8.69 1.25 -9.88
C ALA A 46 9.97 1.50 -10.69
N ASP A 47 9.86 1.41 -12.01
CA ASP A 47 10.94 1.69 -12.97
C ASP A 47 11.23 3.19 -13.16
N ALA A 48 10.32 4.04 -12.72
CA ALA A 48 10.44 5.50 -12.77
C ALA A 48 9.99 6.15 -11.45
N GLU A 49 10.70 7.20 -11.03
CA GLU A 49 10.44 7.93 -9.78
C GLU A 49 9.02 8.51 -9.72
N ASP A 50 8.54 9.11 -10.81
CA ASP A 50 7.19 9.68 -10.89
C ASP A 50 6.11 8.60 -10.68
N ARG A 51 6.34 7.39 -11.20
CA ARG A 51 5.41 6.26 -11.01
C ARG A 51 5.42 5.79 -9.56
N ALA A 52 6.60 5.62 -8.95
CA ALA A 52 6.70 5.25 -7.54
C ALA A 52 6.01 6.29 -6.65
N THR A 53 6.23 7.57 -6.92
CA THR A 53 5.60 8.68 -6.20
C THR A 53 4.08 8.63 -6.32
N GLY A 54 3.55 8.46 -7.54
CA GLY A 54 2.10 8.33 -7.76
C GLY A 54 1.46 7.14 -7.04
N LEU A 55 2.17 6.01 -6.96
CA LEU A 55 1.70 4.83 -6.20
C LEU A 55 1.64 5.09 -4.70
N VAL A 56 2.64 5.78 -4.14
CA VAL A 56 2.64 6.19 -2.72
C VAL A 56 1.48 7.13 -2.44
N GLU A 57 1.30 8.17 -3.25
CA GLU A 57 0.23 9.15 -3.07
C GLU A 57 -1.16 8.52 -3.16
N MET A 58 -1.38 7.65 -4.16
CA MET A 58 -2.62 6.89 -4.30
C MET A 58 -2.90 6.04 -3.06
N MET A 59 -1.91 5.29 -2.59
CA MET A 59 -2.08 4.40 -1.43
C MET A 59 -2.28 5.20 -0.13
N ALA A 60 -1.57 6.31 0.05
CA ALA A 60 -1.75 7.20 1.18
C ALA A 60 -3.19 7.77 1.20
N GLY A 61 -3.72 8.15 0.03
CA GLY A 61 -5.10 8.60 -0.11
C GLY A 61 -6.12 7.53 0.30
N LEU A 62 -5.94 6.29 -0.13
CA LEU A 62 -6.82 5.17 0.26
C LEU A 62 -6.76 4.91 1.77
N VAL A 63 -5.56 4.86 2.35
CA VAL A 63 -5.37 4.64 3.79
C VAL A 63 -6.03 5.76 4.60
N GLU A 64 -5.90 7.00 4.16
CA GLU A 64 -6.54 8.16 4.82
C GLU A 64 -8.06 8.10 4.71
N GLN A 65 -8.61 7.72 3.56
CA GLN A 65 -10.05 7.53 3.36
C GLN A 65 -10.58 6.46 4.30
N TRP A 66 -9.93 5.30 4.35
CA TRP A 66 -10.29 4.19 5.24
C TRP A 66 -10.22 4.55 6.72
N ARG A 67 -9.34 5.48 7.10
CA ARG A 67 -9.26 6.02 8.46
C ARG A 67 -10.47 6.90 8.80
N LYS A 68 -10.99 7.67 7.83
CA LYS A 68 -12.15 8.56 7.99
C LYS A 68 -13.49 7.82 7.95
N ASP A 69 -13.57 6.71 7.24
CA ASP A 69 -14.78 5.88 7.12
C ASP A 69 -15.08 5.04 8.38
N LYS A 70 -14.40 5.33 9.50
CA LYS A 70 -14.57 4.70 10.82
C LYS A 70 -15.20 5.67 11.80
#